data_AF-A0A1V4DPA0-F1
#
_entry.id   AF-A0A1V4DPA0-F1
#
_cell.length_a   1.000
_cell.length_b   1.000
_cell.length_c   1.000
_cell.angle_alpha   90.00
_cell.angle_beta   90.00
_cell.angle_gamma   90.00
#
_symmetry.space_group_name_H-M   'P 1'
#
loop_
_entity.id
_entity.type
_entity.pdbx_description
1 polymer ?
#
loop_
_entity_poly.entity_id
_entity_poly.type
_entity_poly.pdbx_seq_one_letter_code
_entity_poly.pdbx_strand_id
1 'polypeptide(L)'
;MTAAGSGGPETFTLEGSFTLTDEVVSDGDDGCRGQYDSGYDDIAEGTSVTVYGAGGDVVATGALGDSEEDEYGTTCTFGVAIDGVPKGEKFYKVEVSHRGTLQLTAEEAENGELAASLG
;
A
#
# COMPACT_ATOMS: atom_id res chain seq x y z
N MET A 1 -3.93 43.69 -2.05
CA MET A 1 -3.14 42.85 -1.13
C MET A 1 -2.59 41.67 -1.92
N THR A 2 -1.28 41.46 -1.88
CA THR A 2 -0.58 40.31 -2.50
C THR A 2 -0.23 39.30 -1.41
N ALA A 3 -0.50 38.01 -1.66
CA ALA A 3 0.15 36.83 -1.03
C ALA A 3 -0.25 35.61 -1.91
N ALA A 4 0.60 34.99 -2.74
CA ALA A 4 1.75 34.11 -2.43
C ALA A 4 1.36 32.88 -1.59
N GLY A 5 1.29 31.70 -2.24
CA GLY A 5 1.03 30.40 -1.62
C GLY A 5 1.31 29.22 -2.56
N SER A 6 2.59 28.98 -2.86
CA SER A 6 3.26 27.71 -3.20
C SER A 6 2.65 26.78 -4.27
N GLY A 7 3.09 26.93 -5.52
CA GLY A 7 2.99 25.90 -6.56
C GLY A 7 3.96 24.75 -6.31
N GLY A 8 3.70 23.96 -5.26
CA GLY A 8 4.27 22.61 -5.15
C GLY A 8 3.58 21.68 -6.17
N PRO A 9 4.17 20.53 -6.50
CA PRO A 9 3.45 19.50 -7.24
C PRO A 9 2.16 19.18 -6.48
N GLU A 10 1.03 19.13 -7.19
CA GLU A 10 -0.22 18.67 -6.59
C GLU A 10 -0.01 17.24 -6.08
N THR A 11 -0.41 16.96 -4.85
CA THR A 11 -0.29 15.61 -4.26
C THR A 11 -1.67 15.03 -3.99
N PHE A 12 -1.76 13.71 -3.93
CA PHE A 12 -2.95 12.97 -3.52
C PHE A 12 -2.60 11.89 -2.49
N THR A 13 -3.64 11.32 -1.88
CA THR A 13 -3.52 10.15 -1.01
C THR A 13 -3.83 8.92 -1.86
N LEU A 14 -2.86 8.02 -2.00
CA LEU A 14 -3.06 6.75 -2.68
C LEU A 14 -3.67 5.77 -1.69
N GLU A 15 -4.92 5.41 -1.95
CA GLU A 15 -5.70 4.50 -1.11
C GLU A 15 -5.90 3.15 -1.80
N GLY A 16 -6.19 2.12 -1.00
CA GLY A 16 -6.60 0.80 -1.49
C GLY A 16 -6.39 -0.31 -0.47
N SER A 17 -6.18 -1.52 -0.95
CA SER A 17 -6.04 -2.72 -0.12
C SER A 17 -4.92 -3.64 -0.61
N PHE A 18 -4.24 -4.28 0.34
CA PHE A 18 -3.30 -5.36 0.11
C PHE A 18 -3.83 -6.65 0.73
N THR A 19 -3.99 -7.72 -0.04
CA THR A 19 -4.53 -9.00 0.46
C THR A 19 -3.46 -10.09 0.42
N LEU A 20 -3.12 -10.64 1.58
CA LEU A 20 -2.33 -11.85 1.73
C LEU A 20 -3.29 -13.06 1.74
N THR A 21 -3.10 -14.01 0.83
CA THR A 21 -3.98 -15.19 0.69
C THR A 21 -3.30 -16.51 1.06
N ASP A 22 -2.02 -16.49 1.43
CA ASP A 22 -1.24 -17.68 1.78
C ASP A 22 -0.49 -17.46 3.09
N GLU A 23 -0.33 -18.57 3.83
CA GLU A 23 0.27 -18.65 5.18
C GLU A 23 -0.07 -17.47 6.10
N VAL A 24 -1.36 -17.21 6.31
CA VAL A 24 -1.90 -16.19 7.22
C VAL A 24 -2.07 -16.77 8.64
N VAL A 25 -1.94 -15.91 9.66
CA VAL A 25 -2.30 -16.22 11.05
C VAL A 25 -3.00 -15.02 11.70
N SER A 26 -4.05 -15.28 12.49
CA SER A 26 -4.70 -14.26 13.33
C SER A 26 -3.73 -13.70 14.38
N ASP A 27 -3.74 -12.38 14.59
CA ASP A 27 -2.93 -11.73 15.63
C ASP A 27 -3.62 -11.66 17.00
N GLY A 28 -4.92 -11.98 17.06
CA GLY A 28 -5.70 -12.08 18.31
C GLY A 28 -6.58 -10.87 18.66
N ASP A 29 -6.51 -9.79 17.87
CA ASP A 29 -7.27 -8.54 18.04
C ASP A 29 -8.09 -8.20 16.77
N ASP A 30 -8.81 -9.19 16.21
CA ASP A 30 -9.56 -9.13 14.92
C ASP A 30 -8.70 -8.88 13.65
N GLY A 31 -7.41 -8.58 13.83
CA GLY A 31 -6.41 -8.50 12.77
C GLY A 31 -5.71 -9.82 12.47
N CYS A 32 -4.87 -9.76 11.44
CA CYS A 32 -4.11 -10.89 10.91
C CYS A 32 -2.76 -10.44 10.37
N ARG A 33 -1.85 -11.41 10.25
CA ARG A 33 -0.50 -11.18 9.72
C ARG A 33 0.01 -12.41 9.01
N GLY A 34 1.14 -12.27 8.33
CA GLY A 34 1.84 -13.42 7.80
C GLY A 34 2.34 -14.33 8.92
N GLN A 35 2.23 -15.64 8.69
CA GLN A 35 2.67 -16.68 9.59
C GLN A 35 4.19 -16.57 9.83
N TYR A 36 4.64 -16.95 11.01
CA TYR A 36 6.06 -17.00 11.32
C TYR A 36 6.72 -18.17 10.59
N ASP A 37 7.92 -17.97 9.99
CA ASP A 37 8.69 -18.98 9.25
C ASP A 37 8.08 -19.42 7.90
N SER A 38 6.92 -18.88 7.49
CA SER A 38 6.34 -19.07 6.15
C SER A 38 7.05 -18.25 5.06
N GLY A 39 7.99 -17.42 5.48
CA GLY A 39 8.55 -16.36 4.68
C GLY A 39 7.63 -15.15 4.58
N TYR A 40 6.40 -15.13 5.11
CA TYR A 40 5.47 -14.00 5.22
C TYR A 40 5.56 -13.20 6.53
N ASP A 41 6.54 -13.48 7.37
CA ASP A 41 6.70 -12.87 8.69
C ASP A 41 6.94 -11.35 8.67
N ASP A 42 7.34 -10.79 7.53
CA ASP A 42 7.49 -9.35 7.32
C ASP A 42 6.20 -8.62 6.90
N ILE A 43 5.09 -9.35 6.75
CA ILE A 43 3.78 -8.79 6.40
C ILE A 43 2.92 -8.68 7.66
N ALA A 44 2.81 -7.47 8.17
CA ALA A 44 1.96 -7.11 9.30
C ALA A 44 1.52 -5.65 9.18
N GLU A 45 0.63 -5.23 10.07
CA GLU A 45 0.27 -3.82 10.22
C GLU A 45 1.54 -2.99 10.50
N GLY A 46 1.67 -1.84 9.83
CA GLY A 46 2.88 -1.01 9.88
C GLY A 46 3.99 -1.43 8.91
N THR A 47 3.86 -2.52 8.16
CA THR A 47 4.84 -2.90 7.11
C THR A 47 4.98 -1.76 6.10
N SER A 48 6.23 -1.40 5.78
CA SER A 48 6.51 -0.28 4.90
C SER A 48 6.01 -0.52 3.48
N VAL A 49 5.38 0.51 2.91
CA VAL A 49 4.92 0.52 1.52
C VAL A 49 5.64 1.65 0.79
N THR A 50 6.27 1.34 -0.33
CA THR A 50 7.04 2.28 -1.13
C THR A 50 6.34 2.51 -2.46
N VAL A 51 6.10 3.77 -2.81
CA VAL A 51 5.53 4.17 -4.10
C VAL A 51 6.65 4.73 -4.96
N TYR A 52 6.80 4.16 -6.15
CA TYR A 52 7.75 4.60 -7.17
C TYR A 52 7.01 5.27 -8.32
N GLY A 53 7.59 6.35 -8.84
CA GLY A 53 7.11 7.02 -10.05
C GLY A 53 7.50 6.27 -11.33
N ALA A 54 7.15 6.83 -12.48
CA ALA A 54 7.43 6.22 -13.78
C ALA A 54 8.94 6.12 -14.09
N GLY A 55 9.76 6.99 -13.46
CA GLY A 55 11.22 6.96 -13.53
C GLY A 55 11.88 5.86 -12.68
N GLY A 56 11.13 5.22 -11.79
CA GLY A 56 11.67 4.29 -10.78
C GLY A 56 12.21 4.99 -9.53
N ASP A 57 12.05 6.31 -9.41
CA ASP A 57 12.35 7.07 -8.21
C ASP A 57 11.28 6.84 -7.15
N VAL A 58 11.67 6.79 -5.88
CA VAL A 58 10.72 6.76 -4.75
C VAL A 58 10.05 8.13 -4.66
N VAL A 59 8.73 8.16 -4.86
CA VAL A 59 7.93 9.39 -4.83
C VAL A 59 7.16 9.55 -3.52
N ALA A 60 6.83 8.46 -2.84
CA ALA A 60 6.19 8.47 -1.53
C ALA A 60 6.44 7.16 -0.78
N THR A 61 6.27 7.20 0.55
CA THR A 61 6.34 6.02 1.42
C THR A 61 5.21 6.09 2.43
N GLY A 62 4.57 4.96 2.69
CA GLY A 62 3.58 4.78 3.74
C GLY A 62 3.77 3.44 4.44
N ALA A 63 2.69 2.94 5.04
CA ALA A 63 2.69 1.65 5.71
C ALA A 63 1.33 0.96 5.51
N LEU A 64 1.30 -0.37 5.67
CA LEU A 64 0.06 -1.11 5.81
C LEU A 64 -0.67 -0.62 7.06
N GLY A 65 -1.95 -0.29 6.91
CA GLY A 65 -2.83 0.09 8.00
C GLY A 65 -3.39 -1.14 8.71
N ASP A 66 -4.58 -0.97 9.27
CA ASP A 66 -5.30 -2.05 9.96
C ASP A 66 -5.55 -3.24 9.03
N SER A 67 -5.53 -4.42 9.64
CA SER A 67 -5.74 -5.71 8.99
C SER A 67 -7.10 -6.29 9.36
N GLU A 68 -7.73 -6.94 8.39
CA GLU A 68 -9.00 -7.65 8.56
C GLU A 68 -8.85 -9.08 8.03
N GLU A 69 -9.15 -10.04 8.89
CA GLU A 69 -9.20 -11.45 8.53
C GLU A 69 -10.56 -11.80 7.88
N ASP A 70 -10.57 -12.70 6.90
CA ASP A 70 -11.84 -13.20 6.36
C ASP A 70 -12.54 -14.20 7.30
N GLU A 71 -13.81 -14.50 7.01
CA GLU A 71 -14.64 -15.42 7.83
C GLU A 71 -13.99 -16.80 8.07
N TYR A 72 -13.11 -17.25 7.17
CA TYR A 72 -12.45 -18.55 7.25
C TYR A 72 -11.02 -18.51 7.81
N GLY A 73 -10.45 -17.34 8.11
CA GLY A 73 -9.08 -17.22 8.61
C GLY A 73 -8.02 -17.64 7.58
N THR A 74 -8.32 -17.48 6.30
CA THR A 74 -7.47 -17.92 5.19
C THR A 74 -6.82 -16.76 4.45
N THR A 75 -7.40 -15.57 4.56
CA THR A 75 -6.92 -14.36 3.89
C THR A 75 -6.87 -13.21 4.88
N CYS A 76 -5.88 -12.34 4.67
CA CYS A 76 -5.66 -11.15 5.47
C CYS A 76 -5.63 -9.93 4.57
N THR A 77 -6.55 -9.00 4.78
CA THR A 77 -6.63 -7.77 3.99
C THR A 77 -6.17 -6.59 4.83
N PHE A 78 -5.16 -5.88 4.34
CA PHE A 78 -4.60 -4.69 4.96
C PHE A 78 -5.09 -3.45 4.20
N GLY A 79 -5.56 -2.46 4.93
CA GLY A 79 -5.80 -1.13 4.37
C GLY A 79 -4.49 -0.47 3.94
N VAL A 80 -4.50 0.26 2.84
CA VAL A 80 -3.34 1.06 2.40
C VAL A 80 -3.78 2.50 2.21
N ALA A 81 -3.07 3.43 2.85
CA ALA A 81 -3.24 4.86 2.66
C ALA A 81 -1.86 5.53 2.69
N ILE A 82 -1.46 6.13 1.57
CA ILE A 82 -0.15 6.76 1.40
C ILE A 82 -0.36 8.21 1.01
N ASP A 83 -0.09 9.12 1.95
CA ASP A 83 -0.21 10.55 1.71
C ASP A 83 0.99 11.12 0.93
N GLY A 84 0.74 12.24 0.25
CA GLY A 84 1.80 13.03 -0.36
C GLY A 84 2.34 12.47 -1.68
N VAL A 85 1.59 11.58 -2.36
CA VAL A 85 1.97 11.07 -3.67
C VAL A 85 1.86 12.20 -4.71
N PRO A 86 2.94 12.58 -5.41
CA PRO A 86 2.90 13.65 -6.40
C PRO A 86 2.11 13.22 -7.63
N LYS A 87 1.21 14.09 -8.10
CA LYS A 87 0.47 13.94 -9.35
C LYS A 87 1.37 14.17 -10.57
N GLY A 88 0.94 13.66 -11.70
CA GLY A 88 1.56 13.90 -13.01
C GLY A 88 2.48 12.78 -13.50
N GLU A 89 2.65 11.70 -12.73
CA GLU A 89 3.24 10.46 -13.23
C GLU A 89 2.29 9.77 -14.22
N LYS A 90 2.84 8.94 -15.11
CA LYS A 90 2.02 8.14 -16.04
C LYS A 90 1.48 6.87 -15.39
N PHE A 91 2.27 6.31 -14.49
CA PHE A 91 1.98 5.12 -13.71
C PHE A 91 2.78 5.19 -12.42
N TYR A 92 2.27 4.54 -11.39
CA TYR A 92 2.93 4.35 -10.11
C TYR A 92 3.21 2.87 -9.91
N LYS A 93 4.30 2.56 -9.22
CA LYS A 93 4.57 1.19 -8.76
C LYS A 93 4.54 1.17 -7.25
N VAL A 94 3.75 0.30 -6.68
CA VAL A 94 3.61 0.14 -5.24
C VAL A 94 4.30 -1.16 -4.84
N GLU A 95 5.29 -1.06 -3.96
CA GLU A 95 6.00 -2.18 -3.37
C GLU A 95 5.65 -2.28 -1.90
N VAL A 96 5.19 -3.45 -1.47
CA VAL A 96 4.95 -3.74 -0.05
C VAL A 96 6.13 -4.54 0.46
N SER A 97 6.82 -3.99 1.47
CA SER A 97 8.06 -4.53 2.04
C SER A 97 9.15 -4.70 0.96
N HIS A 98 9.22 -5.89 0.36
CA HIS A 98 10.16 -6.27 -0.69
C HIS A 98 9.59 -7.39 -1.60
N ARG A 99 8.27 -7.60 -1.55
CA ARG A 99 7.57 -8.78 -2.10
C ARG A 99 7.11 -8.62 -3.54
N GLY A 100 7.61 -7.60 -4.23
CA GLY A 100 7.25 -7.27 -5.61
C GLY A 100 6.52 -5.95 -5.71
N THR A 101 6.34 -5.48 -6.95
CA THR A 101 5.73 -4.20 -7.24
C THR A 101 4.46 -4.37 -8.05
N LEU A 102 3.34 -3.81 -7.58
CA LEU A 102 2.13 -3.64 -8.38
C LEU A 102 2.24 -2.35 -9.18
N GLN A 103 1.97 -2.40 -10.49
CA GLN A 103 1.89 -1.19 -11.29
C GLN A 103 0.44 -0.73 -11.43
N LEU A 104 0.18 0.53 -11.10
CA LEU A 104 -1.09 1.22 -11.27
C LEU A 104 -0.93 2.33 -12.30
N THR A 105 -1.95 2.57 -13.10
CA THR A 105 -2.04 3.82 -13.87
C THR A 105 -2.26 5.00 -12.93
N ALA A 106 -2.02 6.22 -13.42
CA ALA A 106 -2.27 7.40 -12.62
C ALA A 106 -3.75 7.54 -12.21
N GLU A 107 -4.67 7.18 -13.09
CA GLU A 107 -6.11 7.22 -12.82
C GLU A 107 -6.50 6.23 -11.72
N GLU A 108 -6.03 4.98 -11.79
CA GLU A 108 -6.27 3.97 -10.75
C GLU A 108 -5.69 4.40 -9.39
N ALA A 109 -4.47 4.94 -9.38
CA ALA A 109 -3.85 5.40 -8.15
C ALA A 109 -4.62 6.59 -7.53
N GLU A 110 -5.03 7.57 -8.34
CA GLU A 110 -5.76 8.75 -7.88
C GLU A 110 -7.20 8.44 -7.45
N ASN A 111 -7.81 7.36 -7.97
CA ASN A 111 -9.13 6.89 -7.57
C ASN A 111 -9.12 5.98 -6.33
N GLY A 112 -7.94 5.62 -5.81
CA GLY A 112 -7.82 4.69 -4.69
C GLY A 112 -8.07 3.23 -5.06
N GLU A 113 -7.73 2.85 -6.30
CA GLU A 113 -7.95 1.51 -6.85
C GLU A 113 -6.73 0.58 -6.66
N LEU A 114 -5.86 0.87 -5.67
CA LEU A 114 -4.77 -0.04 -5.33
C LEU A 114 -5.36 -1.37 -4.82
N ALA A 115 -5.21 -2.41 -5.61
CA ALA A 115 -5.57 -3.78 -5.23
C ALA A 115 -4.37 -4.69 -5.46
N ALA A 116 -3.57 -4.87 -4.42
CA ALA A 116 -2.42 -5.77 -4.43
C ALA A 116 -2.79 -7.09 -3.75
N SER A 117 -2.33 -8.22 -4.28
CA SER A 117 -2.49 -9.51 -3.63
C SER A 117 -1.22 -10.35 -3.70
N LEU A 118 -1.04 -11.20 -2.70
CA LEU A 118 0.13 -12.07 -2.55
C LEU A 118 -0.32 -13.43 -1.99
N GLY A 119 0.10 -14.50 -2.65
CA GLY A 119 -0.17 -15.89 -2.26
C GLY A 119 0.64 -16.86 -3.10
#